data_AF-A0A7Y2H166-F1
#
_entry.id   AF-A0A7Y2H166-F1
#
_cell.length_a   1.000
_cell.length_b   1.000
_cell.length_c   1.000
_cell.angle_alpha   90.00
_cell.angle_beta   90.00
_cell.angle_gamma   90.00
#
_symmetry.space_group_name_H-M   'P 1'
#
loop_
_entity.id
_entity.type
_entity.pdbx_description
1 polymer ?
#
loop_
_entity_poly.entity_id
_entity_poly.type
_entity_poly.pdbx_seq_one_letter_code
_entity_poly.pdbx_strand_id
1 'polypeptide(L)'
;ERSLLANWLTAHGQPEEAVRQAERAVAMDPKDGRVRYNAACTYAKVGDLDKAIEHLKEALANLPTHVTRWPKHDPDLEPVRKHPEWANLFGSETN
;
A
#
# COMPACT_ATOMS: atom_id res chain seq x y z
N GLU A 1 12.82 8.88 -9.28
CA GLU A 1 11.92 10.04 -9.50
C GLU A 1 10.42 9.75 -9.31
N ARG A 2 9.93 8.49 -9.39
CA ARG A 2 8.50 8.19 -9.16
C ARG A 2 8.03 8.36 -7.71
N SER A 3 8.92 8.15 -6.74
CA SER A 3 8.61 8.32 -5.31
C SER A 3 8.28 9.77 -4.92
N LEU A 4 8.76 10.76 -5.69
CA LEU A 4 8.49 12.18 -5.42
C LEU A 4 7.10 12.61 -5.92
N LEU A 5 6.61 12.01 -7.01
CA LEU A 5 5.29 12.33 -7.57
C LEU A 5 4.16 11.87 -6.64
N ALA A 6 4.32 10.68 -6.05
CA ALA A 6 3.38 10.13 -5.07
C ALA A 6 3.29 10.99 -3.80
N ASN A 7 4.43 11.50 -3.29
CA ASN A 7 4.43 12.40 -2.15
C ASN A 7 3.87 13.80 -2.49
N TRP A 8 4.12 14.32 -3.70
CA TRP A 8 3.63 15.64 -4.11
C TRP A 8 2.10 15.69 -4.27
N LEU A 9 1.49 14.64 -4.86
CA LEU A 9 0.04 14.51 -5.00
C LEU A 9 -0.68 14.38 -3.65
N THR A 10 -0.05 13.68 -2.70
CA THR A 10 -0.59 13.53 -1.34
C THR A 10 -0.60 14.87 -0.58
N ALA A 11 0.43 15.70 -0.78
CA ALA A 11 0.57 16.97 -0.07
C ALA A 11 -0.34 18.11 -0.58
N HIS A 12 -0.93 18.00 -1.78
CA HIS A 12 -1.75 19.06 -2.40
C HIS A 12 -3.26 18.79 -2.37
N GLY A 13 -3.72 17.83 -1.55
CA GLY A 13 -5.16 17.65 -1.31
C GLY A 13 -5.94 17.05 -2.49
N GLN A 14 -5.30 16.23 -3.32
CA GLN A 14 -6.00 15.45 -4.36
C GLN A 14 -5.87 13.94 -4.11
N PRO A 15 -6.40 13.43 -2.99
CA PRO A 15 -6.40 11.99 -2.71
C PRO A 15 -7.03 11.17 -3.84
N GLU A 16 -8.04 11.72 -4.52
CA GLU A 16 -8.73 11.07 -5.63
C GLU A 16 -7.83 10.91 -6.87
N GLU A 17 -6.94 11.86 -7.14
CA GLU A 17 -6.00 11.73 -8.26
C GLU A 17 -4.94 10.68 -7.95
N ALA A 18 -4.44 10.63 -6.71
CA ALA A 18 -3.49 9.60 -6.30
C ALA A 18 -4.08 8.20 -6.46
N VAL A 19 -5.35 8.00 -6.05
CA VAL A 19 -6.08 6.74 -6.26
C VAL A 19 -6.22 6.43 -7.75
N ARG A 20 -6.63 7.39 -8.59
CA ARG A 20 -6.73 7.17 -10.04
C ARG A 20 -5.41 6.74 -10.67
N GLN A 21 -4.30 7.32 -10.23
CA GLN A 21 -2.96 6.94 -10.71
C GLN A 21 -2.56 5.54 -10.24
N ALA A 22 -2.86 5.20 -8.98
CA ALA A 22 -2.64 3.86 -8.45
C ALA A 22 -3.45 2.80 -9.22
N GLU A 23 -4.74 3.06 -9.48
CA GLU A 23 -5.61 2.17 -10.26
C GLU A 23 -5.09 1.97 -11.69
N ARG A 24 -4.68 3.06 -12.35
CA ARG A 24 -4.06 2.97 -13.68
C ARG A 24 -2.79 2.15 -13.67
N ALA A 25 -1.93 2.34 -12.68
CA ALA A 25 -0.70 1.58 -12.56
C ALA A 25 -1.00 0.08 -12.37
N VAL A 26 -1.95 -0.27 -11.50
CA VAL A 26 -2.40 -1.65 -11.28
C VAL A 26 -3.03 -2.24 -12.55
N ALA A 27 -3.76 -1.44 -13.34
CA ALA A 27 -4.34 -1.89 -14.60
C ALA A 27 -3.28 -2.17 -15.68
N MET A 28 -2.17 -1.42 -15.67
CA MET A 28 -1.05 -1.62 -16.60
C MET A 28 -0.25 -2.88 -16.28
N ASP A 29 0.01 -3.13 -15.00
CA ASP A 29 0.66 -4.36 -14.55
C ASP A 29 -0.03 -4.92 -13.30
N PRO A 30 -1.07 -5.76 -13.48
CA PRO A 30 -1.80 -6.34 -12.36
C PRO A 30 -1.01 -7.44 -11.65
N LYS A 31 0.16 -7.86 -12.15
CA LYS A 31 0.94 -8.93 -11.52
C LYS A 31 2.16 -8.39 -10.76
N ASP A 32 2.55 -7.15 -11.00
CA ASP A 32 3.64 -6.52 -10.25
C ASP A 32 3.20 -6.19 -8.82
N GLY A 33 3.67 -7.00 -7.88
CA GLY A 33 3.42 -6.78 -6.45
C GLY A 33 3.93 -5.43 -5.94
N ARG A 34 4.93 -4.81 -6.58
CA ARG A 34 5.41 -3.47 -6.21
C ARG A 34 4.39 -2.39 -6.57
N VAL A 35 3.70 -2.55 -7.69
CA VAL A 35 2.65 -1.63 -8.12
C VAL A 35 1.45 -1.73 -7.17
N ARG A 36 1.04 -2.95 -6.81
CA ARG A 36 0.01 -3.18 -5.80
C ARG A 36 0.40 -2.64 -4.42
N TYR A 37 1.68 -2.76 -4.04
CA TYR A 37 2.19 -2.18 -2.80
C TYR A 37 2.06 -0.65 -2.79
N ASN A 38 2.46 0.02 -3.87
CA ASN A 38 2.31 1.47 -3.99
C ASN A 38 0.84 1.91 -3.97
N ALA A 39 -0.06 1.10 -4.55
CA ALA A 39 -1.49 1.31 -4.44
C ALA A 39 -1.95 1.21 -2.98
N ALA A 40 -1.50 0.20 -2.24
CA ALA A 40 -1.79 0.06 -0.81
C ALA A 40 -1.37 1.29 0.01
N CYS A 41 -0.14 1.80 -0.19
CA CYS A 41 0.33 3.03 0.47
C CYS A 41 -0.52 4.25 0.08
N THR A 42 -0.98 4.31 -1.16
CA THR A 42 -1.86 5.39 -1.64
C THR A 42 -3.21 5.35 -0.93
N TYR A 43 -3.87 4.18 -0.89
CA TYR A 43 -5.14 4.01 -0.19
C TYR A 43 -5.01 4.28 1.32
N ALA A 44 -3.91 3.86 1.93
CA ALA A 44 -3.60 4.15 3.33
C ALA A 44 -3.54 5.66 3.62
N LYS A 45 -2.89 6.42 2.73
CA LYS A 45 -2.80 7.90 2.81
C LYS A 45 -4.14 8.59 2.63
N VAL A 46 -5.02 8.03 1.80
CA VAL A 46 -6.39 8.54 1.59
C VAL A 46 -7.34 8.16 2.75
N GLY A 47 -6.94 7.19 3.58
CA GLY A 47 -7.72 6.72 4.73
C GLY A 47 -8.64 5.53 4.41
N ASP A 48 -8.60 5.01 3.18
CA ASP A 48 -9.32 3.80 2.78
C ASP A 48 -8.49 2.57 3.17
N LEU A 49 -8.55 2.21 4.46
CA LEU A 49 -7.74 1.13 5.02
C LEU A 49 -8.17 -0.25 4.51
N ASP A 50 -9.44 -0.42 4.15
CA ASP A 50 -9.98 -1.66 3.59
C ASP A 50 -9.33 -1.96 2.24
N LYS A 51 -9.32 -0.99 1.31
CA LYS A 51 -8.63 -1.18 0.03
C LYS A 51 -7.12 -1.27 0.20
N ALA A 52 -6.56 -0.53 1.15
CA ALA A 52 -5.12 -0.59 1.43
C ALA A 52 -4.69 -2.01 1.82
N ILE A 53 -5.43 -2.68 2.72
CA ILE A 53 -5.08 -4.04 3.16
C ILE A 53 -5.30 -5.07 2.05
N GLU A 54 -6.34 -4.94 1.22
CA GLU A 54 -6.57 -5.82 0.07
C GLU A 54 -5.41 -5.77 -0.92
N HIS A 55 -5.02 -4.56 -1.34
CA HIS A 55 -3.89 -4.38 -2.24
C HIS A 55 -2.57 -4.83 -1.62
N LEU A 56 -2.38 -4.62 -0.30
CA LEU A 56 -1.21 -5.08 0.41
C LEU A 56 -1.15 -6.61 0.42
N LYS A 57 -2.25 -7.30 0.71
CA LYS A 57 -2.34 -8.77 0.71
C LYS A 57 -1.92 -9.35 -0.64
N GLU A 58 -2.44 -8.81 -1.73
CA GLU A 58 -2.11 -9.25 -3.08
C GLU A 58 -0.67 -8.88 -3.48
N ALA A 59 -0.17 -7.74 -3.03
CA ALA A 59 1.22 -7.35 -3.21
C ALA A 59 2.15 -8.37 -2.56
N LEU A 60 1.91 -8.72 -1.30
CA LEU A 60 2.72 -9.67 -0.54
C LEU A 60 2.72 -11.07 -1.16
N ALA A 61 1.62 -11.49 -1.78
CA ALA A 61 1.54 -12.78 -2.47
C ALA A 61 2.46 -12.88 -3.71
N ASN A 62 2.79 -11.74 -4.33
CA ASN A 62 3.60 -11.67 -5.56
C ASN A 62 4.99 -11.06 -5.32
N LEU A 63 5.29 -10.60 -4.11
CA LEU A 63 6.56 -9.98 -3.76
C LEU A 63 7.53 -11.00 -3.14
N PRO A 64 8.85 -10.85 -3.40
CA PRO A 64 9.86 -11.64 -2.71
C PRO A 64 9.83 -11.42 -1.19
N THR A 65 10.16 -12.45 -0.41
CA THR A 65 10.09 -12.47 1.07
C THR A 65 10.88 -11.35 1.78
N HIS A 66 11.91 -10.78 1.15
CA HIS A 66 12.63 -9.65 1.74
C HIS A 66 11.82 -8.35 1.65
N VAL A 67 10.98 -8.20 0.63
CA VAL A 67 10.08 -7.05 0.45
C VAL A 67 8.87 -7.17 1.37
N THR A 68 8.41 -8.39 1.66
CA THR A 68 7.28 -8.61 2.58
C THR A 68 7.58 -8.20 4.02
N ARG A 69 8.85 -8.03 4.42
CA ARG A 69 9.21 -7.50 5.74
C ARG A 69 9.16 -5.97 5.83
N TRP A 70 9.33 -5.28 4.70
CA TRP A 70 9.37 -3.82 4.63
C TRP A 70 8.08 -3.09 5.07
N PRO A 71 6.85 -3.58 4.76
CA PRO A 71 5.60 -2.92 5.19
C PRO A 71 5.52 -2.60 6.69
N LYS A 72 6.10 -3.43 7.56
CA LYS A 72 6.15 -3.21 9.02
C LYS A 72 6.94 -1.97 9.45
N HIS A 73 7.78 -1.45 8.57
CA HIS A 73 8.61 -0.28 8.82
C HIS A 73 8.18 0.94 7.99
N ASP A 74 7.21 0.76 7.09
CA ASP A 74 6.73 1.84 6.23
C ASP A 74 5.73 2.74 6.99
N PRO A 75 6.03 4.05 7.17
CA PRO A 75 5.12 4.99 7.83
C PRO A 75 3.82 5.19 7.03
N ASP A 76 3.84 5.00 5.71
CA ASP A 76 2.64 5.14 4.88
C ASP A 76 1.57 4.09 5.26
N LEU A 77 2.01 2.94 5.77
CA LEU A 77 1.13 1.84 6.20
C LEU A 77 0.83 1.87 7.69
N GLU A 78 1.34 2.85 8.45
CA GLU A 78 1.06 2.98 9.88
C GLU A 78 -0.46 2.99 10.20
N PRO A 79 -1.31 3.69 9.43
CA PRO A 79 -2.77 3.61 9.62
C PRO A 79 -3.32 2.19 9.40
N VAL A 80 -2.78 1.46 8.42
CA VAL A 80 -3.20 0.11 8.03
C VAL A 80 -2.85 -0.91 9.11
N ARG A 81 -1.81 -0.68 9.92
CA ARG A 81 -1.43 -1.61 11.01
C ARG A 81 -2.50 -1.75 12.09
N LYS A 82 -3.38 -0.76 12.21
CA LYS A 82 -4.53 -0.79 13.13
C LYS A 82 -5.69 -1.63 12.60
N HIS A 83 -5.66 -2.01 11.32
CA HIS A 83 -6.70 -2.81 10.69
C HIS A 83 -6.62 -4.25 11.21
N PRO A 84 -7.75 -4.91 11.54
CA PRO A 84 -7.75 -6.28 12.08
C PRO A 84 -7.06 -7.29 11.16
N GLU A 85 -7.22 -7.13 9.84
CA GLU A 85 -6.56 -8.00 8.85
C GLU A 85 -5.04 -7.83 8.79
N TRP A 86 -4.46 -6.78 9.38
CA TRP A 86 -3.00 -6.65 9.45
C TRP A 86 -2.37 -7.81 10.23
N ALA A 87 -3.00 -8.24 11.32
CA ALA A 87 -2.56 -9.39 12.10
C ALA A 87 -2.63 -10.70 11.28
N ASN A 88 -3.56 -10.80 10.33
CA ASN A 88 -3.64 -11.96 9.43
C ASN A 88 -2.50 -11.98 8.40
N LEU A 89 -2.01 -10.82 7.96
CA LEU A 89 -0.92 -10.72 6.98
C LEU A 89 0.46 -10.96 7.61
N PHE A 90 0.69 -10.47 8.82
CA PHE A 90 2.02 -10.44 9.43
C PHE A 90 2.14 -11.23 10.74
N GLY A 91 1.06 -11.86 11.18
CA GLY A 91 0.91 -12.41 12.52
C GLY A 91 0.59 -11.31 13.53
N SER A 92 -0.14 -11.64 14.60
CA SER A 92 -0.16 -10.80 15.79
C SER A 92 1.27 -10.68 16.32
N GLU A 93 1.87 -9.50 16.30
CA GLU A 93 3.12 -9.24 17.02
C GLU A 93 2.84 -9.23 18.52
N THR A 94 2.51 -10.40 19.06
CA THR A 94 2.67 -10.72 20.48
C THR A 94 4.09 -11.21 20.66
N ASN A 95 4.99 -10.27 20.94
CA ASN A 95 6.14 -10.53 21.80
C ASN A 95 6.61 -9.25 22.50
#